data_AF-A0A484YZC7-F1
#
_entry.id   AF-A0A484YZC7-F1
#
_cell.length_a   1.000
_cell.length_b   1.000
_cell.length_c   1.000
_cell.angle_alpha   90.00
_cell.angle_beta   90.00
_cell.angle_gamma   90.00
#
_symmetry.space_group_name_H-M   'P 1'
#
loop_
_entity.id
_entity.type
_entity.pdbx_description
1 polymer ?
#
loop_
_entity_poly.entity_id
_entity_poly.type
_entity_poly.pdbx_seq_one_letter_code
_entity_poly.pdbx_strand_id
1 'polypeptide(L)'
;MSVNTIESPDAQPIAQKQNSELIYRLEDRPPLPQMLFAACQHLLAMFVAVITPALLICQALGLPAQDTQHIISMSLFASGVASIIQIKAWGPVGSGLLSIQGTSFNFVAPLIMGGTALKTGGADVPTMMAALFGTLMLASCTEMVISRVLHLARRVITPLVSGVVVMIIGLSLIQVGLTSIGGGYAAMNDHTFGAPKNLLLAGIVLAIIILLNRQRNPYLRVASLVIAMAAGYLMAWALGMLPENTAPANAALITVPTPLYYGLGIDWGLLLPLMLVFMITSLETIGDITATSDVSEQPVSGPLYMKRLKGGVLANGLNSFVSAVFNTFPNSWLRPEQRRDPADRRCQPLRGFCGRPDADRARSVPGGKRLCAAHP
;
A
#
# COMPACT_ATOMS: atom_id res chain seq x y z
N MET A 1 -11.20 -25.36 -67.77
CA MET A 1 -12.16 -25.96 -66.81
C MET A 1 -11.91 -25.34 -65.46
N SER A 2 -12.79 -24.42 -65.08
CA SER A 2 -12.70 -23.62 -63.85
C SER A 2 -13.28 -24.41 -62.68
N VAL A 3 -12.55 -24.53 -61.58
CA VAL A 3 -13.07 -25.08 -60.32
C VAL A 3 -13.22 -23.90 -59.36
N ASN A 4 -14.47 -23.48 -59.14
CA ASN A 4 -14.84 -22.47 -58.16
C ASN A 4 -14.77 -23.08 -56.76
N THR A 5 -13.84 -22.62 -55.94
CA THR A 5 -13.92 -22.71 -54.47
C THR A 5 -14.86 -21.60 -53.98
N ILE A 6 -15.98 -22.00 -53.36
CA ILE A 6 -16.88 -21.08 -52.67
C ILE A 6 -16.24 -20.75 -51.32
N GLU A 7 -15.62 -19.58 -51.20
CA GLU A 7 -15.29 -18.96 -49.92
C GLU A 7 -16.57 -18.35 -49.32
N SER A 8 -17.02 -18.88 -48.19
CA SER A 8 -18.06 -18.25 -47.36
C SER A 8 -17.45 -17.10 -46.55
N PRO A 9 -17.92 -15.83 -46.66
CA PRO A 9 -17.26 -14.67 -46.03
C PRO A 9 -17.73 -14.33 -44.61
N ASP A 10 -18.38 -15.23 -43.87
CA ASP A 10 -18.97 -14.94 -42.55
C ASP A 10 -18.47 -15.88 -41.45
N ALA A 11 -17.20 -15.70 -41.06
CA ALA A 11 -16.71 -16.23 -39.79
C ALA A 11 -16.39 -15.05 -38.86
N GLN A 12 -17.42 -14.57 -38.14
CA GLN A 12 -17.19 -13.69 -37.00
C GLN A 12 -16.31 -14.43 -35.99
N PRO A 13 -15.25 -13.80 -35.43
CA PRO A 13 -14.48 -14.44 -34.38
C PRO A 13 -15.39 -14.61 -33.18
N ILE A 14 -15.68 -15.86 -32.84
CA ILE A 14 -16.38 -16.25 -31.62
C ILE A 14 -15.60 -15.63 -30.46
N ALA A 15 -16.17 -14.61 -29.82
CA ALA A 15 -15.62 -14.02 -28.61
C ALA A 15 -15.48 -15.14 -27.58
N GLN A 16 -14.25 -15.61 -27.36
CA GLN A 16 -13.94 -16.55 -26.28
C GLN A 16 -14.43 -15.92 -24.98
N LYS A 17 -15.51 -16.48 -24.43
CA LYS A 17 -15.97 -16.21 -23.09
C LYS A 17 -14.91 -16.81 -22.16
N GLN A 18 -13.87 -16.04 -21.84
CA GLN A 18 -12.96 -16.40 -20.76
C GLN A 18 -13.82 -16.62 -19.51
N ASN A 19 -13.81 -17.85 -19.00
CA ASN A 19 -14.38 -18.15 -17.69
C ASN A 19 -13.58 -17.32 -16.69
N SER A 20 -14.15 -16.20 -16.27
CA SER A 20 -13.54 -15.32 -15.28
C SER A 20 -13.33 -16.11 -14.00
N GLU A 21 -12.10 -16.12 -13.51
CA GLU A 21 -11.75 -16.78 -12.26
C GLU A 21 -12.13 -15.92 -11.03
N LEU A 22 -12.70 -14.73 -11.28
CA LEU A 22 -13.13 -13.76 -10.29
C LEU A 22 -14.56 -14.05 -9.80
N ILE A 23 -14.73 -14.05 -8.47
CA ILE A 23 -16.04 -14.25 -7.84
C ILE A 23 -16.84 -12.95 -7.84
N TYR A 24 -16.16 -11.82 -7.67
CA TYR A 24 -16.72 -10.48 -7.85
C TYR A 24 -15.82 -9.70 -8.80
N ARG A 25 -16.43 -8.92 -9.70
CA ARG A 25 -15.76 -7.94 -10.55
C ARG A 25 -15.54 -6.64 -9.78
N LEU A 26 -14.64 -5.80 -10.30
CA LEU A 26 -14.24 -4.51 -9.72
C LEU A 26 -15.42 -3.59 -9.32
N GLU A 27 -16.54 -3.66 -10.04
CA GLU A 27 -17.71 -2.80 -9.81
C GLU A 27 -18.85 -3.48 -9.04
N ASP A 28 -18.69 -4.75 -8.67
CA ASP A 28 -19.77 -5.51 -8.02
C ASP A 28 -20.02 -5.00 -6.59
N ARG A 29 -21.25 -5.19 -6.10
CA ARG A 29 -21.68 -4.81 -4.74
C ARG A 29 -22.17 -6.07 -3.98
N PRO A 30 -21.35 -6.68 -3.12
CA PRO A 30 -21.70 -7.87 -2.35
C PRO A 30 -22.66 -7.50 -1.22
N PRO A 31 -23.28 -8.51 -0.59
CA PRO A 31 -24.03 -8.31 0.64
C PRO A 31 -23.15 -7.74 1.78
N LEU A 32 -23.70 -6.79 2.53
CA LEU A 32 -23.01 -6.04 3.59
C LEU A 32 -22.20 -6.89 4.59
N PRO A 33 -22.68 -8.06 5.07
CA PRO A 33 -21.92 -8.84 6.05
C PRO A 33 -20.62 -9.41 5.48
N GLN A 34 -20.63 -9.88 4.23
CA GLN A 34 -19.44 -10.42 3.57
C GLN A 34 -18.43 -9.31 3.29
N MET A 35 -18.92 -8.14 2.90
CA MET A 35 -18.10 -6.95 2.68
C MET A 35 -17.44 -6.47 3.97
N LEU A 36 -18.18 -6.37 5.07
CA LEU A 36 -17.66 -5.90 6.34
C LEU A 36 -16.60 -6.86 6.88
N PHE A 37 -16.84 -8.16 6.76
CA PHE A 37 -15.87 -9.19 7.12
C PHE A 37 -14.59 -9.09 6.28
N ALA A 38 -14.72 -8.96 4.96
CA ALA A 38 -13.58 -8.78 4.05
C ALA A 38 -12.80 -7.49 4.35
N ALA A 39 -13.49 -6.37 4.58
CA ALA A 39 -12.87 -5.09 4.91
C ALA A 39 -12.11 -5.16 6.24
N CYS A 40 -12.68 -5.81 7.25
CA CYS A 40 -12.02 -6.04 8.53
C CYS A 40 -10.74 -6.87 8.34
N GLN A 41 -10.79 -7.94 7.56
CA GLN A 41 -9.62 -8.77 7.27
C GLN A 41 -8.51 -7.98 6.55
N HIS A 42 -8.86 -7.21 5.52
CA HIS A 42 -7.88 -6.37 4.82
C HIS A 42 -7.26 -5.31 5.73
N LEU A 43 -8.08 -4.64 6.54
CA LEU A 43 -7.62 -3.66 7.52
C LEU A 43 -6.60 -4.29 8.47
N LEU A 44 -6.92 -5.44 9.05
CA LEU A 44 -6.04 -6.14 9.99
C LEU A 44 -4.76 -6.64 9.32
N ALA A 45 -4.83 -7.11 8.08
CA ALA A 45 -3.66 -7.56 7.33
C ALA A 45 -2.70 -6.40 7.01
N MET A 46 -3.23 -5.22 6.69
CA MET A 46 -2.43 -4.04 6.34
C MET A 46 -1.94 -3.26 7.56
N PHE A 47 -2.62 -3.37 8.69
CA PHE A 47 -2.31 -2.65 9.91
C PHE A 47 -0.82 -2.75 10.28
N VAL A 48 -0.29 -3.98 10.31
CA VAL A 48 1.13 -4.22 10.63
C VAL A 48 2.04 -3.59 9.57
N ALA A 49 1.71 -3.72 8.29
CA ALA A 49 2.53 -3.21 7.20
C ALA A 49 2.58 -1.68 7.16
N VAL A 50 1.50 -0.99 7.55
CA VAL A 50 1.45 0.49 7.60
C VAL A 50 2.24 1.04 8.79
N ILE A 51 2.14 0.40 9.96
CA ILE A 51 2.74 0.89 11.21
C ILE A 51 4.23 0.58 11.29
N THR A 52 4.65 -0.58 10.78
CA THR A 52 6.03 -1.07 10.95
C THR A 52 7.09 -0.07 10.44
N PRO A 53 7.01 0.49 9.21
CA PRO A 53 7.98 1.48 8.74
C PRO A 53 8.03 2.73 9.63
N ALA A 54 6.87 3.24 10.04
CA ALA A 54 6.79 4.43 10.87
C ALA A 54 7.46 4.21 12.22
N LEU A 55 7.15 3.07 12.86
CA LEU A 55 7.74 2.67 14.14
C LEU A 55 9.24 2.45 14.04
N LEU A 56 9.74 1.84 12.96
CA LEU A 56 11.17 1.66 12.72
C LEU A 56 11.91 3.00 12.60
N ILE A 57 11.37 3.95 11.83
CA ILE A 57 11.98 5.28 11.68
C ILE A 57 11.96 6.01 13.02
N CYS A 58 10.83 6.01 13.74
CA CYS A 58 10.70 6.70 15.03
C CYS A 58 11.67 6.13 16.08
N GLN A 59 11.78 4.80 16.16
CA GLN A 59 12.69 4.13 17.10
C GLN A 59 14.16 4.37 16.76
N ALA A 60 14.53 4.28 15.48
CA ALA A 60 15.90 4.52 15.05
C ALA A 60 16.35 5.98 15.28
N LEU A 61 15.43 6.94 15.13
CA LEU A 61 15.69 8.35 15.45
C LEU A 61 15.62 8.66 16.95
N GLY A 62 15.08 7.74 17.75
CA GLY A 62 14.93 7.90 19.20
C GLY A 62 13.87 8.93 19.58
N LEU A 63 12.74 8.94 18.86
CA LEU A 63 11.63 9.85 19.15
C LEU A 63 10.94 9.49 20.47
N PRO A 64 10.40 10.48 21.22
CA PRO A 64 9.56 10.22 22.38
C PRO A 64 8.35 9.34 22.05
N ALA A 65 7.86 8.59 23.05
CA ALA A 65 6.69 7.71 22.87
C ALA A 65 5.44 8.47 22.41
N GLN A 66 5.23 9.70 22.92
CA GLN A 66 4.10 10.56 22.56
C GLN A 66 4.14 10.96 21.07
N ASP A 67 5.31 11.36 20.57
CA ASP A 67 5.51 11.70 19.15
C ASP A 67 5.32 10.47 18.26
N THR A 68 5.85 9.33 18.68
CA THR A 68 5.70 8.06 17.95
C THR A 68 4.22 7.66 17.83
N GLN A 69 3.46 7.75 18.93
CA GLN A 69 2.01 7.47 18.91
C GLN A 69 1.25 8.46 18.01
N HIS A 70 1.64 9.74 18.02
CA HIS A 70 1.04 10.76 17.17
C HIS A 70 1.29 10.44 15.68
N ILE A 71 2.54 10.18 15.28
CA ILE A 71 2.92 9.85 13.90
C ILE A 71 2.21 8.58 13.42
N ILE A 72 2.13 7.53 14.26
CA ILE A 72 1.42 6.29 13.92
C ILE A 72 -0.07 6.57 13.69
N SER A 73 -0.70 7.38 14.54
CA SER A 73 -2.12 7.74 14.40
C SER A 73 -2.36 8.53 13.10
N MET A 74 -1.49 9.49 12.79
CA MET A 74 -1.58 10.27 11.56
C MET A 74 -1.30 9.42 10.30
N SER A 75 -0.38 8.46 10.39
CA SER A 75 -0.07 7.51 9.31
C SER A 75 -1.27 6.65 8.95
N LEU A 76 -1.96 6.08 9.95
CA LEU A 76 -3.17 5.29 9.72
C LEU A 76 -4.30 6.14 9.10
N PHE A 77 -4.48 7.38 9.58
CA PHE A 77 -5.45 8.31 9.02
C PHE A 77 -5.14 8.66 7.56
N ALA A 78 -3.89 9.07 7.28
CA ALA A 78 -3.46 9.44 5.94
C ALA A 78 -3.50 8.26 4.97
N SER A 79 -3.14 7.05 5.40
CA SER A 79 -3.26 5.81 4.63
C SER A 79 -4.72 5.52 4.22
N GLY A 80 -5.68 5.70 5.14
CA GLY A 80 -7.10 5.55 4.85
C GLY A 80 -7.59 6.56 3.80
N VAL A 81 -7.25 7.84 3.98
CA VAL A 81 -7.59 8.92 3.03
C VAL A 81 -6.95 8.67 1.66
N ALA A 82 -5.67 8.32 1.64
CA ALA A 82 -4.89 8.01 0.44
C ALA A 82 -5.51 6.86 -0.35
N SER A 83 -5.91 5.79 0.34
CA SER A 83 -6.58 4.64 -0.27
C SER A 83 -7.91 5.03 -0.93
N ILE A 84 -8.71 5.88 -0.28
CA ILE A 84 -9.96 6.39 -0.85
C ILE A 84 -9.69 7.20 -2.13
N ILE A 85 -8.71 8.11 -2.10
CA ILE A 85 -8.33 8.93 -3.27
C ILE A 85 -7.89 8.02 -4.43
N GLN A 86 -7.10 6.99 -4.13
CA GLN A 86 -6.57 6.06 -5.12
C GLN A 86 -7.68 5.22 -5.78
N ILE A 87 -8.62 4.71 -4.98
CA ILE A 87 -9.71 3.82 -5.42
C ILE A 87 -10.83 4.60 -6.13
N LYS A 88 -11.23 5.77 -5.62
CA LYS A 88 -12.37 6.53 -6.16
C LYS A 88 -12.04 7.26 -7.46
N ALA A 89 -10.76 7.52 -7.71
CA ALA A 89 -10.25 8.23 -8.88
C ALA A 89 -11.00 9.56 -9.17
N TRP A 90 -10.67 10.61 -8.42
CA TRP A 90 -11.23 11.95 -8.61
C TRP A 90 -10.56 12.67 -9.79
N GLY A 91 -11.26 12.69 -10.93
CA GLY A 91 -10.77 13.35 -12.15
C GLY A 91 -9.49 12.69 -12.68
N PRO A 92 -8.35 13.42 -12.75
CA PRO A 92 -7.06 12.87 -13.18
C PRO A 92 -6.29 12.17 -12.05
N VAL A 93 -6.76 12.22 -10.80
CA VAL A 93 -6.06 11.69 -9.60
C VAL A 93 -6.68 10.35 -9.21
N GLY A 94 -5.86 9.30 -9.15
CA GLY A 94 -6.22 7.95 -8.71
C GLY A 94 -6.21 6.92 -9.84
N SER A 95 -6.00 5.65 -9.49
CA SER A 95 -5.93 4.54 -10.45
C SER A 95 -7.32 3.97 -10.77
N GLY A 96 -8.29 4.12 -9.86
CA GLY A 96 -9.61 3.51 -10.00
C GLY A 96 -9.60 1.99 -9.84
N LEU A 97 -8.51 1.42 -9.32
CA LEU A 97 -8.36 0.01 -8.99
C LEU A 97 -8.40 -0.15 -7.47
N LEU A 98 -8.65 -1.38 -6.99
CA LEU A 98 -8.48 -1.71 -5.58
C LEU A 98 -7.00 -1.56 -5.21
N SER A 99 -6.68 -0.44 -4.61
CA SER A 99 -5.32 -0.03 -4.29
C SER A 99 -5.30 0.55 -2.90
N ILE A 100 -4.61 -0.15 -2.01
CA ILE A 100 -4.50 0.27 -0.64
C ILE A 100 -3.13 0.88 -0.46
N GLN A 101 -3.12 2.07 0.11
CA GLN A 101 -1.94 2.88 0.31
C GLN A 101 -1.47 2.73 1.75
N GLY A 102 -0.17 2.73 1.96
CA GLY A 102 0.42 2.70 3.30
C GLY A 102 1.82 3.27 3.29
N THR A 103 2.40 3.39 4.48
CA THR A 103 3.76 3.93 4.62
C THR A 103 4.75 3.12 3.79
N SER A 104 5.49 3.80 2.91
CA SER A 104 6.42 3.13 2.02
C SER A 104 7.72 2.78 2.71
N PHE A 105 8.08 1.50 2.60
CA PHE A 105 9.34 0.97 3.11
C PHE A 105 10.58 1.57 2.42
N ASN A 106 10.42 2.13 1.22
CA ASN A 106 11.52 2.75 0.47
C ASN A 106 12.12 3.95 1.20
N PHE A 107 11.37 4.57 2.10
CA PHE A 107 11.83 5.74 2.86
C PHE A 107 12.47 5.39 4.19
N VAL A 108 12.42 4.13 4.65
CA VAL A 108 12.94 3.75 5.97
C VAL A 108 14.44 4.05 6.08
N ALA A 109 15.27 3.48 5.21
CA ALA A 109 16.71 3.69 5.28
C ALA A 109 17.12 5.15 5.00
N PRO A 110 16.62 5.82 3.94
CA PRO A 110 16.96 7.23 3.67
C PRO A 110 16.55 8.19 4.79
N LEU A 111 15.38 7.99 5.41
CA LEU A 111 14.93 8.86 6.51
C LEU A 111 15.68 8.61 7.80
N ILE A 112 16.05 7.36 8.11
CA ILE A 112 16.90 7.06 9.26
C ILE A 112 18.27 7.70 9.07
N MET A 113 18.89 7.57 7.89
CA MET A 113 20.18 8.19 7.61
C MET A 113 20.10 9.71 7.66
N GLY A 114 19.09 10.31 7.01
CA GLY A 114 18.93 11.76 6.99
C GLY A 114 18.60 12.35 8.35
N GLY A 115 17.71 11.71 9.12
CA GLY A 115 17.40 12.14 10.48
C GLY A 115 18.58 11.96 11.43
N THR A 116 19.36 10.88 11.31
CA THR A 116 20.58 10.68 12.11
C THR A 116 21.62 11.76 11.78
N ALA A 117 21.80 12.10 10.51
CA ALA A 117 22.72 13.17 10.10
C ALA A 117 22.32 14.53 10.70
N LEU A 118 21.02 14.88 10.66
CA LEU A 118 20.49 16.09 11.28
C LEU A 118 20.68 16.09 12.81
N LYS A 119 20.43 14.95 13.45
CA LYS A 119 20.61 14.76 14.90
C LYS A 119 22.07 14.92 15.31
N THR A 120 23.02 14.34 14.56
CA THR A 120 24.46 14.52 14.77
C THR A 120 24.90 15.97 14.51
N GLY A 121 24.22 16.67 13.61
CA GLY A 121 24.39 18.11 13.37
C GLY A 121 23.86 19.02 14.48
N GLY A 122 23.30 18.46 15.56
CA GLY A 122 22.80 19.21 16.72
C GLY A 122 21.35 19.67 16.61
N ALA A 123 20.59 19.20 15.61
CA ALA A 123 19.16 19.51 15.51
C ALA A 123 18.37 18.85 16.64
N ASP A 124 17.50 19.63 17.27
CA ASP A 124 16.48 19.14 18.18
C ASP A 124 15.40 18.33 17.43
N VAL A 125 14.66 17.49 18.16
CA VAL A 125 13.67 16.56 17.58
C VAL A 125 12.62 17.28 16.72
N PRO A 126 11.98 18.38 17.17
CA PRO A 126 11.01 19.10 16.35
C PRO A 126 11.62 19.66 15.06
N THR A 127 12.78 20.30 15.11
CA THR A 127 13.46 20.85 13.93
C THR A 127 13.87 19.76 12.94
N MET A 128 14.41 18.64 13.45
CA MET A 128 14.73 17.47 12.64
C MET A 128 13.48 16.95 11.93
N MET A 129 12.36 16.78 12.65
CA MET A 129 11.14 16.26 12.03
C MET A 129 10.51 17.24 11.05
N ALA A 130 10.52 18.54 11.36
CA ALA A 130 10.08 19.60 10.45
C ALA A 130 10.89 19.58 9.14
N ALA A 131 12.22 19.41 9.24
CA ALA A 131 13.11 19.30 8.10
C ALA A 131 12.82 18.04 7.26
N LEU A 132 12.64 16.89 7.90
CA LEU A 132 12.31 15.64 7.20
C LEU A 132 10.97 15.74 6.47
N PHE A 133 9.90 16.14 7.16
CA PHE A 133 8.57 16.22 6.55
C PHE A 133 8.45 17.33 5.52
N GLY A 134 9.03 18.51 5.75
CA GLY A 134 9.01 19.58 4.73
C GLY A 134 9.84 19.23 3.49
N THR A 135 10.96 18.52 3.65
CA THR A 135 11.72 17.99 2.51
C THR A 135 10.96 16.90 1.76
N LEU A 136 10.30 15.98 2.47
CA LEU A 136 9.42 14.97 1.87
C LEU A 136 8.26 15.60 1.10
N MET A 137 7.66 16.65 1.66
CA MET A 137 6.59 17.42 1.00
C MET A 137 7.08 17.96 -0.34
N LEU A 138 8.24 18.61 -0.39
CA LEU A 138 8.81 19.12 -1.63
C LEU A 138 9.23 18.00 -2.60
N ALA A 139 9.88 16.94 -2.09
CA ALA A 139 10.34 15.82 -2.90
C ALA A 139 9.18 15.05 -3.54
N SER A 140 8.01 14.97 -2.89
CA SER A 140 6.81 14.31 -3.42
C SER A 140 6.29 14.94 -4.72
N CYS A 141 6.57 16.22 -4.95
CA CYS A 141 6.25 16.91 -6.20
C CYS A 141 6.93 16.25 -7.41
N THR A 142 8.07 15.58 -7.22
CA THR A 142 8.77 14.83 -8.26
C THR A 142 7.87 13.76 -8.87
N GLU A 143 7.14 13.02 -8.05
CA GLU A 143 6.22 11.98 -8.51
C GLU A 143 5.02 12.57 -9.25
N MET A 144 4.52 13.72 -8.81
CA MET A 144 3.49 14.46 -9.53
C MET A 144 3.98 14.92 -10.92
N VAL A 145 5.23 15.35 -11.05
CA VAL A 145 5.84 15.72 -12.33
C VAL A 145 6.01 14.47 -13.21
N ILE A 146 6.55 13.38 -12.67
CA ILE A 146 6.72 12.09 -13.37
C ILE A 146 5.38 11.59 -13.93
N SER A 147 4.29 11.74 -13.17
CA SER A 147 2.95 11.34 -13.60
C SER A 147 2.53 11.98 -14.93
N ARG A 148 2.98 13.20 -15.23
CA ARG A 148 2.67 13.91 -16.48
C ARG A 148 3.54 13.44 -17.64
N VAL A 149 4.82 13.18 -17.38
CA VAL A 149 5.80 12.74 -18.38
C VAL A 149 5.91 11.23 -18.53
N LEU A 150 4.97 10.48 -17.94
CA LEU A 150 4.97 9.01 -17.91
C LEU A 150 5.09 8.33 -19.28
N HIS A 151 4.61 8.99 -20.33
CA HIS A 151 4.69 8.50 -21.71
C HIS A 151 6.14 8.42 -22.21
N LEU A 152 7.03 9.31 -21.74
CA LEU A 152 8.47 9.27 -21.98
C LEU A 152 9.15 8.26 -21.06
N ALA A 153 8.73 8.21 -19.79
CA ALA A 153 9.31 7.33 -18.78
C ALA A 153 9.17 5.84 -19.15
N ARG A 154 8.10 5.44 -19.85
CA ARG A 154 7.89 4.05 -20.31
C ARG A 154 9.04 3.41 -21.10
N ARG A 155 9.92 4.20 -21.71
CA ARG A 155 11.11 3.67 -22.39
C ARG A 155 12.13 3.06 -21.42
N VAL A 156 12.17 3.57 -20.20
CA VAL A 156 13.06 3.12 -19.10
C VAL A 156 12.34 2.10 -18.22
N ILE A 157 11.02 2.23 -18.09
CA ILE A 157 10.19 1.43 -17.17
C ILE A 157 9.77 0.13 -17.85
N THR A 158 10.67 -0.85 -17.83
CA THR A 158 10.37 -2.22 -18.25
C THR A 158 9.93 -3.08 -17.05
N PRO A 159 9.16 -4.16 -17.26
CA PRO A 159 8.82 -5.11 -16.19
C PRO A 159 10.05 -5.66 -15.47
N LEU A 160 11.18 -5.79 -16.17
CA LEU A 160 12.47 -6.20 -15.60
C LEU A 160 12.97 -5.19 -14.57
N VAL A 161 13.00 -3.89 -14.91
CA VAL A 161 13.47 -2.84 -13.99
C VAL A 161 12.57 -2.75 -12.76
N SER A 162 11.25 -2.76 -12.95
CA SER A 162 10.30 -2.74 -11.84
C SER A 162 10.46 -3.97 -10.94
N GLY A 163 10.63 -5.16 -11.51
CA GLY A 163 10.87 -6.40 -10.75
C GLY A 163 12.17 -6.37 -9.95
N VAL A 164 13.27 -5.90 -10.54
CA VAL A 164 14.57 -5.78 -9.84
C VAL A 164 14.49 -4.78 -8.69
N VAL A 165 13.85 -3.63 -8.89
CA VAL A 165 13.63 -2.63 -7.83
C VAL A 165 12.84 -3.23 -6.66
N VAL A 166 11.71 -3.88 -6.93
CA VAL A 166 10.89 -4.52 -5.89
C VAL A 166 11.68 -5.63 -5.16
N MET A 167 12.51 -6.39 -5.88
CA MET A 167 13.38 -7.40 -5.27
C MET A 167 14.41 -6.77 -4.33
N ILE A 168 15.07 -5.68 -4.73
CA ILE A 168 16.05 -4.97 -3.89
C ILE A 168 15.38 -4.42 -2.63
N ILE A 169 14.18 -3.83 -2.77
CA ILE A 169 13.38 -3.36 -1.63
C ILE A 169 13.10 -4.53 -0.68
N GLY A 170 12.55 -5.65 -1.19
CA GLY A 170 12.26 -6.83 -0.37
C GLY A 170 13.49 -7.40 0.34
N LEU A 171 14.64 -7.49 -0.36
CA LEU A 171 15.90 -7.94 0.24
C LEU A 171 16.40 -7.00 1.34
N SER A 172 16.27 -5.69 1.15
CA SER A 172 16.65 -4.70 2.18
C SER A 172 15.79 -4.84 3.46
N LEU A 173 14.54 -5.27 3.32
CA LEU A 173 13.63 -5.50 4.45
C LEU A 173 13.93 -6.76 5.25
N ILE A 174 14.61 -7.75 4.67
CA ILE A 174 15.05 -8.93 5.41
C ILE A 174 15.99 -8.50 6.54
N GLN A 175 16.91 -7.58 6.29
CA GLN A 175 17.83 -7.07 7.33
C GLN A 175 17.08 -6.44 8.50
N VAL A 176 16.07 -5.62 8.18
CA VAL A 176 15.22 -4.96 9.18
C VAL A 176 14.42 -6.01 9.97
N GLY A 177 13.83 -6.99 9.28
CA GLY A 177 13.12 -8.10 9.92
C GLY A 177 14.00 -8.91 10.87
N LEU A 178 15.23 -9.26 10.45
CA LEU A 178 16.21 -9.95 11.29
C LEU A 178 16.62 -9.12 12.50
N THR A 179 16.77 -7.80 12.33
CA THR A 179 17.05 -6.87 13.43
C THR A 179 15.91 -6.88 14.45
N SER A 180 14.65 -6.86 13.99
CA SER A 180 13.48 -6.97 14.87
C SER A 180 13.41 -8.32 15.60
N ILE A 181 13.72 -9.44 14.93
CA ILE A 181 13.79 -10.78 15.54
C ILE A 181 14.83 -10.84 16.66
N GLY A 182 15.96 -10.15 16.50
CA GLY A 182 17.00 -10.07 17.52
C GLY A 182 16.66 -9.16 18.72
N GLY A 183 15.52 -8.47 18.72
CA GLY A 183 15.11 -7.54 19.78
C GLY A 183 15.12 -6.06 19.38
N GLY A 184 15.33 -5.75 18.10
CA GLY A 184 15.32 -4.39 17.56
C GLY A 184 16.59 -3.59 17.83
N TYR A 185 16.57 -2.31 17.45
CA TYR A 185 17.70 -1.40 17.59
C TYR A 185 18.09 -1.13 19.06
N ALA A 186 17.13 -1.18 19.99
CA ALA A 186 17.40 -1.05 21.42
C ALA A 186 18.30 -2.19 21.96
N ALA A 187 18.00 -3.43 21.58
CA ALA A 187 18.80 -4.59 21.99
C ALA A 187 20.22 -4.59 21.39
N MET A 188 20.41 -3.97 20.20
CA MET A 188 21.75 -3.74 19.65
C MET A 188 22.56 -2.76 20.49
N ASN A 189 21.93 -1.69 20.96
CA ASN A 189 22.58 -0.69 21.81
C ASN A 189 22.90 -1.23 23.21
N ASP A 190 22.03 -2.08 23.75
CA ASP A 190 22.18 -2.68 25.08
C ASP A 190 23.02 -3.98 25.07
N HIS A 191 23.63 -4.35 23.93
CA HIS A 191 24.37 -5.61 23.72
C HIS A 191 23.58 -6.89 24.06
N THR A 192 22.25 -6.83 24.07
CA THR A 192 21.34 -7.96 24.32
C THR A 192 20.73 -8.54 23.04
N PHE A 193 21.27 -8.16 21.88
CA PHE A 193 20.80 -8.61 20.58
C PHE A 193 20.84 -10.14 20.48
N GLY A 194 19.73 -10.74 20.06
CA GLY A 194 19.59 -12.19 19.97
C GLY A 194 19.38 -12.89 21.31
N ALA A 195 18.92 -12.18 22.35
CA ALA A 195 18.53 -12.80 23.61
C ALA A 195 17.54 -13.97 23.37
N PRO A 196 17.68 -15.12 24.07
CA PRO A 196 16.83 -16.30 23.85
C PRO A 196 15.33 -16.01 23.95
N LYS A 197 14.93 -15.06 24.81
CA LYS A 197 13.54 -14.62 24.95
C LYS A 197 12.98 -14.00 23.66
N ASN A 198 13.77 -13.14 22.99
CA ASN A 198 13.37 -12.47 21.74
C ASN A 198 13.28 -13.48 20.59
N LEU A 199 14.28 -14.37 20.49
CA LEU A 199 14.32 -15.43 19.48
C LEU A 199 13.17 -16.43 19.66
N LEU A 200 12.85 -16.81 20.90
CA LEU A 200 11.73 -17.71 21.20
C LEU A 200 10.39 -17.07 20.84
N LEU A 201 10.20 -15.80 21.19
CA LEU A 201 8.99 -15.05 20.83
C LEU A 201 8.81 -14.98 19.31
N ALA A 202 9.85 -14.54 18.59
CA ALA A 202 9.84 -14.44 17.13
C ALA A 202 9.64 -15.81 16.46
N GLY A 203 10.29 -16.86 16.97
CA GLY A 203 10.18 -18.23 16.47
C GLY A 203 8.76 -18.78 16.61
N ILE A 204 8.09 -18.52 17.74
CA ILE A 204 6.69 -18.92 17.94
C ILE A 204 5.76 -18.20 16.98
N VAL A 205 5.89 -16.86 16.84
CA VAL A 205 5.08 -16.08 15.90
C VAL A 205 5.27 -16.60 14.47
N LEU A 206 6.52 -16.84 14.05
CA LEU A 206 6.84 -17.38 12.74
C LEU A 206 6.26 -18.81 12.54
N ALA A 207 6.37 -19.67 13.54
CA ALA A 207 5.83 -21.03 13.49
C ALA A 207 4.30 -21.02 13.34
N ILE A 208 3.59 -20.13 14.04
CA ILE A 208 2.14 -19.95 13.93
C ILE A 208 1.78 -19.49 12.50
N ILE A 209 2.49 -18.49 11.96
CA ILE A 209 2.26 -18.01 10.59
C ILE A 209 2.44 -19.16 9.58
N ILE A 210 3.52 -19.94 9.69
CA ILE A 210 3.79 -21.06 8.77
C ILE A 210 2.72 -22.14 8.89
N LEU A 211 2.34 -22.52 10.11
CA LEU A 211 1.35 -23.59 10.36
C LEU A 211 -0.04 -23.20 9.85
N LEU A 212 -0.45 -21.95 10.06
CA LEU A 212 -1.74 -21.43 9.58
C LEU A 212 -1.74 -21.23 8.06
N ASN A 213 -0.62 -20.79 7.47
CA ASN A 213 -0.50 -20.68 6.01
C ASN A 213 -0.52 -22.02 5.28
N ARG A 214 -0.19 -23.12 5.97
CA ARG A 214 -0.29 -24.48 5.41
C ARG A 214 -1.72 -25.05 5.41
N GLN A 215 -2.66 -24.41 6.11
CA GLN A 215 -4.04 -24.89 6.20
C GLN A 215 -4.77 -24.75 4.85
N ARG A 216 -5.60 -25.75 4.52
CA ARG A 216 -6.44 -25.71 3.31
C ARG A 216 -7.53 -24.63 3.40
N ASN A 217 -7.98 -24.28 4.61
CA ASN A 217 -9.02 -23.27 4.81
C ASN A 217 -8.45 -21.87 4.52
N PRO A 218 -8.96 -21.17 3.48
CA PRO A 218 -8.43 -19.88 3.09
C PRO A 218 -8.67 -18.77 4.12
N TYR A 219 -9.74 -18.88 4.92
CA TYR A 219 -10.00 -17.91 5.98
C TYR A 219 -8.93 -17.95 7.09
N LEU A 220 -8.37 -19.13 7.38
CA LEU A 220 -7.27 -19.28 8.33
C LEU A 220 -5.94 -18.77 7.78
N ARG A 221 -5.73 -18.86 6.46
CA ARG A 221 -4.52 -18.32 5.80
C ARG A 221 -4.49 -16.80 5.88
N VAL A 222 -5.60 -16.15 5.52
CA VAL A 222 -5.72 -14.68 5.61
C VAL A 222 -5.66 -14.19 7.07
N ALA A 223 -6.28 -14.91 8.01
CA ALA A 223 -6.24 -14.55 9.43
C ALA A 223 -4.90 -14.88 10.14
N SER A 224 -3.97 -15.56 9.47
CA SER A 224 -2.74 -16.08 10.08
C SER A 224 -1.91 -14.99 10.75
N LEU A 225 -1.76 -13.83 10.10
CA LEU A 225 -1.00 -12.70 10.62
C LEU A 225 -1.61 -12.16 11.92
N VAL A 226 -2.93 -12.03 11.97
CA VAL A 226 -3.68 -11.53 13.13
C VAL A 226 -3.55 -12.48 14.31
N ILE A 227 -3.76 -13.77 14.06
CA ILE A 227 -3.68 -14.80 15.10
C ILE A 227 -2.26 -14.88 15.65
N ALA A 228 -1.25 -14.81 14.77
CA ALA A 228 0.15 -14.82 15.18
C ALA A 228 0.53 -13.58 16.00
N MET A 229 0.05 -12.40 15.62
CA MET A 229 0.24 -11.16 16.39
C MET A 229 -0.41 -11.25 17.78
N ALA A 230 -1.65 -11.75 17.86
CA ALA A 230 -2.36 -11.92 19.13
C ALA A 230 -1.65 -12.93 20.04
N ALA A 231 -1.22 -14.07 19.50
CA ALA A 231 -0.47 -15.08 20.23
C ALA A 231 0.91 -14.57 20.69
N GLY A 232 1.61 -13.82 19.83
CA GLY A 232 2.87 -13.16 20.16
C GLY A 232 2.70 -12.15 21.29
N TYR A 233 1.65 -11.32 21.25
CA TYR A 233 1.35 -10.37 22.31
C TYR A 233 1.07 -11.06 23.65
N LEU A 234 0.25 -12.12 23.66
CA LEU A 234 -0.02 -12.90 24.87
C LEU A 234 1.24 -13.55 25.46
N MET A 235 2.13 -14.05 24.60
CA MET A 235 3.41 -14.60 25.03
C MET A 235 4.33 -13.52 25.60
N ALA A 236 4.40 -12.35 24.97
CA ALA A 236 5.16 -11.21 25.49
C ALA A 236 4.64 -10.74 26.86
N TRP A 237 3.32 -10.77 27.07
CA TRP A 237 2.70 -10.55 28.39
C TRP A 237 3.13 -11.60 29.41
N ALA A 238 3.07 -12.89 29.07
CA ALA A 238 3.49 -13.98 29.94
C ALA A 238 4.99 -13.94 30.29
N LEU A 239 5.83 -13.44 29.38
CA LEU A 239 7.28 -13.26 29.58
C LEU A 239 7.63 -11.97 30.33
N GLY A 240 6.64 -11.13 30.69
CA GLY A 240 6.86 -9.85 31.37
C GLY A 240 7.60 -8.82 30.52
N MET A 241 7.47 -8.90 29.19
CA MET A 241 8.16 -8.01 28.24
C MET A 241 7.34 -6.76 27.89
N LEU A 242 6.11 -6.66 28.40
CA LEU A 242 5.30 -5.47 28.19
C LEU A 242 5.76 -4.35 29.12
N PRO A 243 5.86 -3.11 28.63
CA PRO A 243 6.17 -1.97 29.49
C PRO A 243 5.12 -1.88 30.61
N GLU A 244 5.57 -1.58 31.83
CA GLU A 244 4.66 -1.28 32.94
C GLU A 244 3.73 -0.13 32.52
N ASN A 245 2.43 -0.24 32.87
CA ASN A 245 1.36 0.67 32.44
C ASN A 245 1.71 2.14 32.68
N THR A 246 2.37 2.73 31.68
CA THR A 246 2.72 4.15 31.54
C THR A 246 1.82 4.80 30.52
N ALA A 247 0.66 4.19 30.24
CA ALA A 247 -0.39 4.83 29.48
C ALA A 247 -0.93 6.00 30.32
N PRO A 248 -0.89 7.24 29.81
CA PRO A 248 -1.49 8.36 30.52
C PRO A 248 -2.99 8.08 30.72
N ALA A 249 -3.46 8.20 31.95
CA ALA A 249 -4.87 7.96 32.33
C ALA A 249 -5.88 8.84 31.57
N ASN A 250 -5.40 9.88 30.86
CA ASN A 250 -6.16 10.85 30.09
C ASN A 250 -5.84 10.81 28.58
N ALA A 251 -5.73 9.62 27.98
CA ALA A 251 -5.69 9.52 26.52
C ALA A 251 -7.05 9.95 25.96
N ALA A 252 -7.08 11.02 25.15
CA ALA A 252 -8.30 11.44 24.46
C ALA A 252 -8.79 10.29 23.55
N LEU A 253 -10.06 9.92 23.66
CA LEU A 253 -10.69 8.88 22.83
C LEU A 253 -10.65 9.21 21.33
N ILE A 254 -10.51 10.50 20.99
CA ILE A 254 -10.42 11.00 19.62
C ILE A 254 -9.27 12.01 19.56
N THR A 255 -8.25 11.70 18.76
CA THR A 255 -7.17 12.62 18.43
C THR A 255 -7.48 13.28 17.09
N VAL A 256 -7.65 14.60 17.10
CA VAL A 256 -7.87 15.37 15.87
C VAL A 256 -6.53 15.55 15.15
N PRO A 257 -6.43 15.29 13.83
CA PRO A 257 -5.21 15.52 13.08
C PRO A 257 -4.84 17.00 13.05
N THR A 258 -3.69 17.35 13.62
CA THR A 258 -3.15 18.71 13.61
C THR A 258 -2.16 18.83 12.45
N PRO A 259 -2.52 19.55 11.37
CA PRO A 259 -1.60 19.78 10.27
C PRO A 259 -0.38 20.57 10.78
N LEU A 260 0.80 20.27 10.24
CA LEU A 260 2.05 20.96 10.54
C LEU A 260 2.43 20.98 12.04
N TYR A 261 2.07 19.96 12.81
CA TYR A 261 2.50 19.75 14.21
C TYR A 261 3.97 20.10 14.52
N TYR A 262 4.94 19.66 13.71
CA TYR A 262 6.37 20.00 13.89
C TYR A 262 6.82 21.30 13.19
N GLY A 263 5.97 21.90 12.35
CA GLY A 263 6.33 23.01 11.46
C GLY A 263 6.84 22.56 10.08
N LEU A 264 7.40 23.50 9.32
CA LEU A 264 7.98 23.27 7.98
C LEU A 264 9.45 23.64 7.96
N GLY A 265 10.31 22.67 7.67
CA GLY A 265 11.73 22.86 7.40
C GLY A 265 12.11 22.17 6.10
N ILE A 266 13.10 22.71 5.38
CA ILE A 266 13.61 22.07 4.16
C ILE A 266 15.10 21.88 4.32
N ASP A 267 15.53 20.63 4.21
CA ASP A 267 16.93 20.26 4.10
C ASP A 267 17.27 20.00 2.63
N TRP A 268 18.11 20.87 2.07
CA TRP A 268 18.50 20.79 0.67
C TRP A 268 19.44 19.61 0.37
N GLY A 269 20.17 19.10 1.37
CA GLY A 269 21.03 17.92 1.26
C GLY A 269 20.23 16.63 1.14
N LEU A 270 19.08 16.55 1.84
CA LEU A 270 18.17 15.41 1.78
C LEU A 270 17.20 15.46 0.59
N LEU A 271 17.00 16.63 -0.01
CA LEU A 271 16.07 16.80 -1.13
C LEU A 271 16.41 15.87 -2.30
N LEU A 272 17.64 15.89 -2.80
CA LEU A 272 18.03 15.09 -3.96
C LEU A 272 17.90 13.57 -3.71
N PRO A 273 18.42 13.01 -2.59
CA PRO A 273 18.18 11.61 -2.24
C PRO A 273 16.69 11.26 -2.19
N LEU A 274 15.86 12.09 -1.55
CA LEU A 274 14.43 11.83 -1.42
C LEU A 274 13.70 11.92 -2.77
N MET A 275 14.08 12.85 -3.66
CA MET A 275 13.55 12.90 -5.03
C MET A 275 13.84 11.61 -5.81
N LEU A 276 15.04 11.03 -5.64
CA LEU A 276 15.38 9.74 -6.24
C LEU A 276 14.54 8.60 -5.66
N VAL A 277 14.28 8.61 -4.35
CA VAL A 277 13.37 7.63 -3.72
C VAL A 277 11.95 7.77 -4.27
N PHE A 278 11.44 9.00 -4.44
CA PHE A 278 10.13 9.24 -5.08
C PHE A 278 10.09 8.82 -6.57
N MET A 279 11.22 8.86 -7.26
CA MET A 279 11.32 8.28 -8.59
C MET A 279 11.20 6.75 -8.53
N ILE A 280 11.83 6.10 -7.53
CA ILE A 280 11.73 4.64 -7.30
C ILE A 280 10.28 4.25 -6.94
N THR A 281 9.60 5.00 -6.08
CA THR A 281 8.18 4.73 -5.74
C THR A 281 7.26 4.87 -6.94
N SER A 282 7.58 5.77 -7.88
CA SER A 282 6.85 5.87 -9.15
C SER A 282 6.98 4.57 -9.95
N LEU A 283 8.17 3.96 -9.99
CA LEU A 283 8.43 2.68 -10.69
C LEU A 283 7.71 1.50 -10.03
N GLU A 284 7.70 1.47 -8.70
CA GLU A 284 6.96 0.49 -7.90
C GLU A 284 5.45 0.61 -8.16
N THR A 285 4.90 1.83 -8.05
CA THR A 285 3.48 2.13 -8.30
C THR A 285 3.03 1.68 -9.68
N ILE A 286 3.86 1.85 -10.71
CA ILE A 286 3.56 1.38 -12.07
C ILE A 286 3.50 -0.14 -12.11
N GLY A 287 4.46 -0.83 -11.48
CA GLY A 287 4.47 -2.29 -11.38
C GLY A 287 3.23 -2.82 -10.67
N ASP A 288 2.84 -2.17 -9.58
CA ASP A 288 1.68 -2.56 -8.77
C ASP A 288 0.36 -2.31 -9.50
N ILE A 289 0.20 -1.16 -10.16
CA ILE A 289 -0.96 -0.90 -11.02
C ILE A 289 -1.05 -1.94 -12.14
N THR A 290 0.07 -2.31 -12.74
CA THR A 290 0.10 -3.32 -13.81
C THR A 290 -0.34 -4.68 -13.28
N ALA A 291 0.22 -5.11 -12.15
CA ALA A 291 -0.11 -6.38 -11.52
C ALA A 291 -1.56 -6.43 -11.04
N THR A 292 -2.05 -5.38 -10.40
CA THR A 292 -3.45 -5.29 -9.95
C THR A 292 -4.40 -5.23 -11.14
N SER A 293 -4.03 -4.56 -12.24
CA SER A 293 -4.82 -4.58 -13.47
C SER A 293 -4.92 -5.98 -14.05
N ASP A 294 -3.81 -6.73 -14.10
CA ASP A 294 -3.79 -8.12 -14.57
C ASP A 294 -4.66 -9.03 -13.69
N VAL A 295 -4.51 -8.97 -12.36
CA VAL A 295 -5.32 -9.75 -11.40
C VAL A 295 -6.80 -9.37 -11.44
N SER A 296 -7.12 -8.12 -11.78
CA SER A 296 -8.51 -7.63 -11.87
C SER A 296 -9.14 -7.83 -13.24
N GLU A 297 -8.49 -8.58 -14.14
CA GLU A 297 -8.92 -8.79 -15.54
C GLU A 297 -9.17 -7.45 -16.28
N GLN A 298 -8.33 -6.47 -15.99
CA GLN A 298 -8.38 -5.12 -16.53
C GLN A 298 -7.28 -4.88 -17.57
N PRO A 299 -7.48 -3.97 -18.57
CA PRO A 299 -6.51 -3.76 -19.62
C PRO A 299 -5.13 -3.30 -19.09
N VAL A 300 -4.08 -4.05 -19.44
CA VAL A 300 -2.67 -3.74 -19.16
C VAL A 300 -1.98 -2.98 -20.30
N SER A 301 -2.74 -2.59 -21.32
CA SER A 301 -2.28 -1.81 -22.47
C SER A 301 -3.37 -0.84 -22.95
N GLY A 302 -3.00 0.13 -23.78
CA GLY A 302 -3.93 1.11 -24.35
C GLY A 302 -4.18 2.37 -23.50
N PRO A 303 -5.16 3.20 -23.90
CA PRO A 303 -5.40 4.52 -23.32
C PRO A 303 -5.97 4.48 -21.91
N LEU A 304 -6.82 3.48 -21.60
CA LEU A 304 -7.37 3.30 -20.26
C LEU A 304 -6.27 2.95 -19.25
N TYR A 305 -5.40 1.99 -19.59
CA TYR A 305 -4.24 1.63 -18.80
C TYR A 305 -3.33 2.84 -18.53
N MET A 306 -3.05 3.65 -19.57
CA MET A 306 -2.26 4.87 -19.42
C MET A 306 -2.93 5.88 -18.48
N LYS A 307 -4.25 6.06 -18.57
CA LYS A 307 -4.99 6.94 -17.67
C LYS A 307 -4.87 6.48 -16.22
N ARG A 308 -4.99 5.17 -15.97
CA ARG A 308 -4.84 4.58 -14.62
C ARG A 308 -3.44 4.75 -14.06
N LEU A 309 -2.41 4.54 -14.89
CA LEU A 309 -1.02 4.75 -14.49
C LEU A 309 -0.74 6.21 -14.14
N LYS A 310 -1.07 7.14 -15.04
CA LYS A 310 -0.86 8.58 -14.81
C LYS A 310 -1.61 9.05 -13.56
N GLY A 311 -2.88 8.65 -13.42
CA GLY A 311 -3.66 9.02 -12.25
C GLY A 311 -3.19 8.36 -10.97
N GLY A 312 -2.75 7.10 -11.05
CA GLY A 312 -2.27 6.35 -9.90
C GLY A 312 -0.94 6.87 -9.35
N VAL A 313 0.01 7.22 -10.23
CA VAL A 313 1.28 7.86 -9.84
C VAL A 313 1.03 9.29 -9.34
N LEU A 314 0.16 10.06 -10.00
CA LEU A 314 -0.19 11.41 -9.54
C LEU A 314 -0.80 11.40 -8.13
N ALA A 315 -1.70 10.46 -7.87
CA ALA A 315 -2.31 10.30 -6.57
C ALA A 315 -1.31 9.82 -5.52
N ASN A 316 -0.34 8.96 -5.88
CA ASN A 316 0.72 8.56 -4.96
C ASN A 316 1.54 9.76 -4.46
N GLY A 317 1.97 10.63 -5.38
CA GLY A 317 2.66 11.87 -5.05
C GLY A 317 1.79 12.82 -4.22
N LEU A 318 0.52 13.02 -4.61
CA LEU A 318 -0.41 13.88 -3.88
C LEU A 318 -0.69 13.38 -2.46
N ASN A 319 -0.90 12.07 -2.31
CA ASN A 319 -1.13 11.44 -1.02
C ASN A 319 0.11 11.58 -0.12
N SER A 320 1.31 11.42 -0.69
CA SER A 320 2.57 11.65 0.03
C SER A 320 2.77 13.12 0.44
N PHE A 321 2.37 14.07 -0.41
CA PHE A 321 2.35 15.49 -0.05
C PHE A 321 1.41 15.76 1.12
N VAL A 322 0.17 15.25 1.05
CA VAL A 322 -0.84 15.40 2.11
C VAL A 322 -0.36 14.73 3.40
N SER A 323 0.25 13.54 3.31
CA SER A 323 0.90 12.87 4.44
C SER A 323 1.93 13.77 5.11
N ALA A 324 2.81 14.41 4.32
CA ALA A 324 3.82 15.31 4.85
C ALA A 324 3.21 16.55 5.53
N VAL A 325 2.09 17.09 5.02
CA VAL A 325 1.36 18.19 5.68
C VAL A 325 0.80 17.76 7.05
N PHE A 326 0.35 16.51 7.18
CA PHE A 326 -0.06 15.93 8.46
C PHE A 326 1.10 15.33 9.27
N ASN A 327 2.35 15.63 8.90
CA ASN A 327 3.56 15.13 9.56
C ASN A 327 3.58 13.61 9.73
N THR A 328 3.19 12.90 8.68
CA THR A 328 3.36 11.47 8.56
C THR A 328 4.18 11.11 7.33
N PHE A 329 4.76 9.91 7.37
CA PHE A 329 5.63 9.40 6.33
C PHE A 329 4.89 9.18 5.00
N PRO A 330 5.63 9.17 3.87
CA PRO A 330 5.04 9.07 2.54
C PRO A 330 4.30 7.77 2.32
N ASN A 331 3.18 7.86 1.60
CA ASN A 331 2.37 6.72 1.25
C ASN A 331 2.81 6.17 -0.12
N SER A 332 2.92 4.85 -0.23
CA SER A 332 3.02 4.14 -1.50
C SER A 332 1.97 3.04 -1.58
N TRP A 333 1.86 2.43 -2.75
CA TRP A 333 1.09 1.21 -2.94
C TRP A 333 1.57 0.12 -2.00
N LEU A 334 0.60 -0.52 -1.35
CA LEU A 334 0.84 -1.67 -0.52
C LEU A 334 0.22 -2.86 -1.22
N ARG A 335 1.03 -3.88 -1.54
CA ARG A 335 0.51 -5.17 -1.96
C ARG A 335 0.17 -5.99 -0.71
N PRO A 336 -1.12 -6.10 -0.32
CA PRO A 336 -1.52 -7.28 0.42
C PRO A 336 -1.27 -8.53 -0.45
N GLU A 337 -1.19 -9.70 0.20
CA GLU A 337 -1.07 -11.03 -0.38
C GLU A 337 -2.26 -11.38 -1.30
N GLN A 338 -2.48 -10.63 -2.39
CA GLN A 338 -3.58 -10.81 -3.34
C GLN A 338 -3.38 -12.00 -4.29
N ARG A 339 -2.18 -12.61 -4.30
CA ARG A 339 -1.78 -13.56 -5.33
C ARG A 339 -2.06 -15.03 -5.04
N ARG A 340 -2.46 -15.43 -3.82
CA ARG A 340 -2.46 -16.87 -3.46
C ARG A 340 -3.76 -17.45 -2.93
N ASP A 341 -4.83 -16.66 -2.78
CA ASP A 341 -6.07 -17.21 -2.25
C ASP A 341 -7.29 -17.01 -3.16
N PRO A 342 -7.96 -18.08 -3.62
CA PRO A 342 -9.30 -17.96 -4.23
C PRO A 342 -10.32 -17.25 -3.33
N ALA A 343 -10.01 -17.11 -2.03
CA ALA A 343 -10.76 -16.26 -1.12
C ALA A 343 -10.55 -14.77 -1.28
N ASP A 344 -9.37 -14.31 -1.71
CA ASP A 344 -9.10 -12.89 -1.96
C ASP A 344 -9.69 -12.44 -3.30
N ARG A 345 -9.92 -13.39 -4.21
CA ARG A 345 -10.81 -13.21 -5.38
C ARG A 345 -12.28 -12.95 -5.00
N ARG A 346 -12.65 -13.07 -3.71
CA ARG A 346 -13.97 -12.70 -3.16
C ARG A 346 -14.06 -11.23 -2.74
N CYS A 347 -12.97 -10.45 -2.80
CA CYS A 347 -12.89 -9.14 -2.16
C CYS A 347 -12.64 -7.97 -3.12
N GLN A 348 -13.07 -8.07 -4.38
CA GLN A 348 -13.05 -6.93 -5.32
C GLN A 348 -14.05 -5.77 -5.11
N PRO A 349 -15.02 -5.75 -4.17
CA PRO A 349 -16.15 -4.83 -4.34
C PRO A 349 -16.09 -3.52 -3.54
N LEU A 350 -14.96 -3.16 -2.95
CA LEU A 350 -14.85 -1.91 -2.17
C LEU A 350 -15.09 -0.64 -3.02
N ARG A 351 -15.01 -0.73 -4.36
CA ARG A 351 -15.34 0.38 -5.27
C ARG A 351 -16.85 0.64 -5.37
N GLY A 352 -17.67 -0.41 -5.27
CA GLY A 352 -19.12 -0.34 -5.44
C GLY A 352 -19.80 0.64 -4.47
N PHE A 353 -19.28 0.80 -3.25
CA PHE A 353 -19.82 1.70 -2.24
C PHE A 353 -19.25 3.13 -2.29
N CYS A 354 -18.05 3.30 -2.85
CA CYS A 354 -17.42 4.63 -2.89
C CYS A 354 -18.03 5.57 -3.96
N GLY A 355 -18.93 5.07 -4.82
CA GLY A 355 -19.91 5.85 -5.58
C GLY A 355 -19.34 6.94 -6.51
N ARG A 356 -19.37 6.68 -7.82
CA ARG A 356 -19.73 7.73 -8.78
C ARG A 356 -21.22 7.57 -9.12
N PRO A 357 -22.03 8.63 -9.09
CA PRO A 357 -23.27 8.62 -9.84
C PRO A 357 -22.91 8.48 -11.33
N ASP A 358 -23.66 7.65 -12.03
CA ASP A 358 -23.53 7.33 -13.45
C ASP A 358 -23.29 8.59 -14.32
N ALA A 359 -22.03 8.85 -14.70
CA ALA A 359 -21.70 9.87 -15.69
C ALA A 359 -21.14 9.29 -17.01
N ASP A 360 -20.72 8.02 -17.01
CA ASP A 360 -20.17 7.35 -18.20
C ASP A 360 -21.20 6.45 -18.92
N ARG A 361 -22.48 6.44 -18.49
CA ARG A 361 -23.56 5.72 -19.17
C ARG A 361 -24.16 6.46 -20.37
N ALA A 362 -23.71 7.69 -20.64
CA ALA A 362 -24.26 8.57 -21.67
C ALA A 362 -23.29 8.75 -22.85
N ARG A 363 -22.71 7.68 -23.38
CA ARG A 363 -22.02 7.68 -24.70
C ARG A 363 -22.07 6.30 -25.37
N SER A 364 -23.24 5.64 -25.33
CA SER A 364 -23.62 4.67 -26.35
C SER A 364 -24.66 5.33 -27.26
N VAL A 365 -24.34 5.36 -28.55
CA VAL A 365 -25.14 5.96 -29.62
C VAL A 365 -26.56 5.35 -29.65
N PRO A 366 -27.63 6.16 -29.81
CA PRO A 366 -29.00 5.66 -29.88
C PRO A 366 -29.34 5.24 -31.31
N GLY A 367 -29.80 4.00 -31.50
CA GLY A 367 -30.38 3.59 -32.78
C GLY A 367 -30.65 2.09 -32.87
N GLY A 368 -31.92 1.71 -33.01
CA GLY A 368 -32.29 0.39 -33.54
C GLY A 368 -33.27 -0.43 -32.70
N LYS A 369 -34.53 0.02 -32.66
CA LYS A 369 -35.80 -0.74 -32.64
C LYS A 369 -35.86 -2.12 -31.96
N ARG A 370 -36.77 -2.17 -30.98
CA ARG A 370 -37.55 -3.32 -30.49
C ARG A 370 -37.90 -4.34 -31.60
N LEU A 371 -37.87 -5.62 -31.28
CA LEU A 371 -38.99 -6.53 -31.59
C LEU A 371 -38.98 -7.75 -30.66
N CYS A 372 -40.14 -8.03 -30.08
CA CYS A 372 -40.48 -9.23 -29.33
C CYS A 372 -40.76 -10.42 -30.28
N ALA A 373 -40.37 -11.63 -29.88
CA ALA A 373 -41.04 -12.93 -30.14
C ALA A 373 -40.24 -13.99 -29.34
N ALA A 374 -40.72 -14.61 -28.26
CA ALA A 374 -41.80 -15.60 -28.14
C ALA A 374 -41.53 -16.92 -28.89
N HIS A 375 -40.90 -17.87 -28.19
CA HIS A 375 -41.08 -19.36 -28.18
C HIS A 375 -41.00 -20.17 -29.49
N PRO A 376 -40.84 -21.52 -29.43
CA PRO A 376 -40.92 -22.46 -28.30
C PRO A 376 -39.59 -22.77 -27.60
#